data_AF-A0A818PUS5-F1
#
_entry.id   AF-A0A818PUS5-F1
#
_cell.length_a   1.000
_cell.length_b   1.000
_cell.length_c   1.000
_cell.angle_alpha   90.00
_cell.angle_beta   90.00
_cell.angle_gamma   90.00
#
_symmetry.space_group_name_H-M   'P 1'
#
loop_
_entity.id
_entity.type
_entity.pdbx_description
1 polymer ?
#
loop_
_entity_poly.entity_id
_entity_poly.type
_entity_poly.pdbx_seq_one_letter_code
_entity_poly.pdbx_strand_id
1 'polypeptide(L)'
;MNASYVANDDIQPKLMVTNLATILRNAGLNVVEVSGWTTRGHGQMNSVKSIIVHHTAGPATGDMPSLNFIRDGSSSLAGPLSQLALGRTGTCYVVATGLCYHAGVVTDSS
;
A
#
# COMPACT_ATOMS: atom_id res chain seq x y z
N MET A 1 -15.56 4.11 -39.58
CA MET A 1 -16.56 4.02 -38.50
C MET A 1 -15.81 3.61 -37.24
N ASN A 2 -15.54 4.54 -36.33
CA ASN A 2 -14.93 4.21 -35.03
C ASN A 2 -15.99 4.42 -33.97
N ALA A 3 -16.38 3.32 -33.33
CA ALA A 3 -17.32 3.31 -32.23
C ALA A 3 -16.70 4.08 -31.04
N SER A 4 -17.44 5.06 -30.56
CA SER A 4 -17.21 5.77 -29.30
C SER A 4 -17.28 4.79 -28.14
N TYR A 5 -16.20 4.72 -27.36
CA TYR A 5 -16.20 4.08 -26.05
C TYR A 5 -17.05 4.92 -25.09
N VAL A 6 -18.26 4.44 -24.81
CA VAL A 6 -19.07 4.93 -23.69
C VAL A 6 -18.52 4.27 -22.43
N ALA A 7 -17.86 5.07 -21.59
CA ALA A 7 -17.54 4.65 -20.23
C ALA A 7 -18.88 4.51 -19.47
N ASN A 8 -19.23 3.28 -19.11
CA ASN A 8 -20.22 3.06 -18.07
C ASN A 8 -19.51 3.38 -16.74
N ASP A 9 -20.00 4.39 -16.01
CA ASP A 9 -19.47 4.79 -14.70
C ASP A 9 -19.59 3.69 -13.61
N ASP A 10 -20.20 2.54 -13.95
CA ASP A 10 -20.52 1.44 -13.05
C ASP A 10 -19.43 0.34 -12.94
N ILE A 11 -18.28 0.47 -13.62
CA ILE A 11 -17.13 -0.44 -13.44
C ILE A 11 -15.89 0.41 -13.14
N GLN A 12 -15.78 0.93 -11.91
CA GLN A 12 -14.52 1.53 -11.46
C GLN A 12 -13.42 0.43 -11.51
N PRO A 13 -12.28 0.68 -12.16
CA PRO A 13 -11.22 -0.32 -12.26
C PRO A 13 -10.67 -0.64 -10.88
N LYS A 14 -10.88 -1.89 -10.44
CA LYS A 14 -10.33 -2.39 -9.18
C LYS A 14 -8.80 -2.36 -9.23
N LEU A 15 -8.21 -1.60 -8.33
CA LEU A 15 -6.83 -1.17 -8.38
C LEU A 15 -5.92 -2.01 -7.47
N MET A 16 -4.88 -2.57 -8.10
CA MET A 16 -3.63 -2.96 -7.45
C MET A 16 -2.56 -1.99 -7.94
N VAL A 17 -2.08 -1.10 -7.07
CA VAL A 17 -1.00 -0.13 -7.39
C VAL A 17 0.34 -0.85 -7.45
N THR A 18 0.57 -1.62 -8.51
CA THR A 18 1.77 -2.46 -8.70
C THR A 18 2.97 -1.70 -9.27
N ASN A 19 2.81 -0.41 -9.58
CA ASN A 19 3.89 0.49 -9.99
C ASN A 19 4.37 1.42 -8.86
N LEU A 20 3.97 1.18 -7.61
CA LEU A 20 4.30 2.03 -6.46
C LEU A 20 5.81 2.23 -6.27
N ALA A 21 6.60 1.16 -6.43
CA ALA A 21 8.06 1.25 -6.36
C ALA A 21 8.64 2.20 -7.43
N THR A 22 8.11 2.16 -8.66
CA THR A 22 8.51 3.08 -9.74
C THR A 22 8.12 4.51 -9.43
N ILE A 23 6.90 4.75 -8.92
CA ILE A 23 6.45 6.09 -8.51
C ILE A 23 7.40 6.69 -7.47
N LEU A 24 7.78 5.92 -6.45
CA LEU A 24 8.70 6.37 -5.39
C LEU A 24 10.11 6.64 -5.93
N ARG A 25 10.64 5.78 -6.80
CA ARG A 25 11.95 6.00 -7.44
C ARG A 25 11.96 7.25 -8.31
N ASN A 26 10.91 7.47 -9.09
CA ASN A 26 10.76 8.68 -9.91
C ASN A 26 10.66 9.95 -9.06
N ALA A 27 10.20 9.84 -7.81
CA ALA A 27 10.23 10.92 -6.83
C ALA A 27 11.61 11.12 -6.16
N GLY A 28 12.64 10.37 -6.56
CA GLY A 28 14.00 10.47 -6.03
C GLY A 28 14.21 9.79 -4.67
N LEU A 29 13.31 8.89 -4.28
CA LEU A 29 13.38 8.21 -2.98
C LEU A 29 14.21 6.93 -3.05
N ASN A 30 14.82 6.56 -1.92
CA ASN A 30 15.43 5.25 -1.73
C ASN A 30 14.33 4.21 -1.55
N VAL A 31 14.33 3.16 -2.38
CA VAL A 31 13.23 2.19 -2.43
C VAL A 31 13.74 0.76 -2.24
N VAL A 32 13.14 0.05 -1.30
CA VAL A 32 13.33 -1.39 -1.10
C VAL A 32 12.00 -2.09 -1.37
N GLU A 33 11.98 -3.00 -2.33
CA GLU A 33 10.82 -3.84 -2.60
C GLU A 33 10.85 -5.06 -1.68
N VAL A 34 9.85 -5.20 -0.81
CA VAL A 34 9.70 -6.41 0.01
C VAL A 34 9.21 -7.54 -0.90
N SER A 35 9.92 -8.67 -0.91
CA SER A 35 9.58 -9.81 -1.76
C SER A 35 8.09 -10.12 -1.76
N GLY A 36 7.47 -10.28 -2.94
CA GLY A 36 6.04 -10.58 -3.10
C GLY A 36 5.06 -9.42 -2.86
N TRP A 37 5.52 -8.17 -2.74
CA TRP A 37 4.64 -7.02 -2.44
C TRP A 37 3.54 -6.78 -3.48
N THR A 38 3.77 -7.11 -4.75
CA THR A 38 2.82 -6.86 -5.85
C THR A 38 1.55 -7.73 -5.77
N THR A 39 1.59 -8.83 -5.01
CA THR A 39 0.46 -9.73 -4.78
C THR A 39 0.01 -9.76 -3.32
N ARG A 40 0.72 -9.06 -2.43
CA ARG A 40 0.39 -9.01 -1.00
C ARG A 40 -0.64 -7.91 -0.75
N GLY A 41 -1.78 -8.29 -0.19
CA GLY A 41 -2.91 -7.42 0.11
C GLY A 41 -4.15 -8.25 0.44
N HIS A 42 -5.20 -7.61 0.94
CA HIS A 42 -6.48 -8.25 1.26
C HIS A 42 -7.54 -8.07 0.18
N GLY A 43 -7.15 -7.58 -0.99
CA GLY A 43 -8.03 -7.31 -2.12
C GLY A 43 -7.69 -6.01 -2.83
N GLN A 44 -8.50 -5.67 -3.83
CA GLN A 44 -8.30 -4.49 -4.65
C GLN A 44 -8.98 -3.26 -4.03
N MET A 45 -8.39 -2.08 -4.22
CA MET A 45 -9.05 -0.81 -3.88
C MET A 45 -9.96 -0.37 -5.05
N ASN A 46 -11.03 0.38 -4.78
CA ASN A 46 -11.80 1.00 -5.86
C ASN A 46 -11.02 2.15 -6.51
N SER A 47 -10.44 3.02 -5.69
CA SER A 47 -9.54 4.09 -6.11
C SER A 47 -8.66 4.55 -4.94
N VAL A 48 -7.64 5.38 -5.20
CA VAL A 48 -6.84 6.04 -4.15
C VAL A 48 -7.32 7.49 -4.03
N LYS A 49 -7.91 7.84 -2.89
CA LYS A 49 -8.40 9.20 -2.60
C LYS A 49 -7.57 9.94 -1.56
N SER A 50 -6.88 9.20 -0.70
CA SER A 50 -6.14 9.75 0.44
C SER A 50 -4.92 8.92 0.77
N ILE A 51 -3.99 9.55 1.49
CA ILE A 51 -2.83 8.91 2.10
C ILE A 51 -2.99 9.06 3.61
N ILE A 52 -2.90 7.93 4.33
CA ILE A 52 -2.98 7.91 5.79
C ILE A 52 -1.61 7.52 6.33
N VAL A 53 -1.10 8.31 7.26
CA VAL A 53 0.23 8.14 7.85
C VAL A 53 0.09 7.70 9.30
N HIS A 54 0.74 6.60 9.65
CA HIS A 54 0.84 6.10 11.02
C HIS A 54 2.31 6.00 11.43
N HIS A 55 2.59 6.22 12.71
CA HIS A 55 3.82 5.72 13.31
C HIS A 55 3.65 4.25 13.74
N THR A 56 4.73 3.48 13.84
CA THR A 56 4.63 2.05 14.18
C THR A 56 4.47 1.76 15.68
N ALA A 57 4.69 2.77 16.53
CA ALA A 57 4.89 2.59 17.98
C ALA A 57 5.89 1.47 18.35
N GLY A 58 6.79 1.14 17.41
CA GLY A 58 7.76 0.06 17.54
C GLY A 58 9.06 0.49 18.22
N PRO A 59 10.09 -0.37 18.21
CA PRO A 59 11.37 -0.11 18.86
C PRO A 59 12.00 1.23 18.47
N ALA A 60 12.68 1.87 19.43
CA ALA A 60 13.32 3.18 19.26
C ALA A 60 14.56 3.16 18.35
N THR A 61 15.14 1.99 18.09
CA THR A 61 16.39 1.80 17.35
C THR A 61 16.20 0.94 16.09
N GLY A 62 17.17 1.00 15.17
CA GLY A 62 17.11 0.33 13.86
C GLY A 62 16.45 1.18 12.78
N ASP A 63 16.61 0.83 11.50
CA ASP A 63 16.06 1.64 10.41
C ASP A 63 14.54 1.49 10.28
N MET A 64 14.06 0.25 10.10
CA MET A 64 12.63 -0.11 10.13
C MET A 64 12.41 -1.42 10.92
N PRO A 65 12.52 -1.37 12.26
CA PRO A 65 12.47 -2.58 13.09
C PRO A 65 11.12 -3.30 13.04
N SER A 66 10.05 -2.59 12.67
CA SER A 66 8.69 -3.14 12.57
C SER A 66 8.38 -3.75 11.20
N LEU A 67 9.35 -3.86 10.27
CA LEU A 67 9.07 -4.27 8.88
C LEU A 67 8.34 -5.63 8.80
N ASN A 68 8.81 -6.63 9.54
CA ASN A 68 8.17 -7.96 9.54
C ASN A 68 6.76 -7.89 10.14
N PHE A 69 6.56 -7.10 11.19
CA PHE A 69 5.23 -6.92 11.79
C PHE A 69 4.26 -6.22 10.82
N ILE A 70 4.73 -5.21 10.06
CA ILE A 70 3.90 -4.55 9.05
C ILE A 70 3.58 -5.51 7.89
N ARG A 71 4.54 -6.35 7.50
CA ARG A 71 4.37 -7.33 6.41
C ARG A 71 3.41 -8.45 6.79
N ASP A 72 3.60 -9.04 7.96
CA ASP A 72 2.98 -10.32 8.34
C ASP A 72 1.84 -10.15 9.35
N GLY A 73 1.82 -9.04 10.08
CA GLY A 73 0.88 -8.79 11.17
C GLY A 73 1.20 -9.59 12.43
N SER A 74 0.15 -9.99 13.14
CA SER A 74 0.18 -10.80 14.35
C SER A 74 -0.79 -11.98 14.25
N SER A 75 -0.84 -12.80 15.29
CA SER A 75 -1.86 -13.86 15.40
C SER A 75 -3.29 -13.32 15.56
N SER A 76 -3.46 -12.09 16.02
CA SER A 76 -4.78 -11.46 16.18
C SER A 76 -5.22 -10.66 14.97
N LEU A 77 -4.28 -10.25 14.11
CA LEU A 77 -4.56 -9.53 12.87
C LEU A 77 -3.48 -9.87 11.84
N ALA A 78 -3.83 -10.66 10.84
CA ALA A 78 -2.94 -10.97 9.73
C ALA A 78 -2.59 -9.69 8.95
N GLY A 79 -1.34 -9.59 8.51
CA GLY A 79 -0.90 -8.54 7.61
C GLY A 79 -1.36 -8.78 6.16
N PRO A 80 -1.10 -7.81 5.26
CA PRO A 80 -0.29 -6.61 5.50
C PRO A 80 -1.01 -5.48 6.25
N LEU A 81 -0.28 -4.81 7.11
CA LEU A 81 -0.76 -3.66 7.91
C LEU A 81 -0.45 -2.31 7.25
N SER A 82 0.19 -2.27 6.08
CA SER A 82 0.33 -1.05 5.26
C SER A 82 0.93 -1.40 3.89
N GLN A 83 0.71 -0.54 2.90
CA GLN A 83 1.36 -0.63 1.60
C GLN A 83 2.84 -0.21 1.67
N LEU A 84 3.18 0.78 2.51
CA LEU A 84 4.52 1.34 2.65
C LEU A 84 4.99 1.33 4.12
N ALA A 85 6.30 1.15 4.34
CA ALA A 85 6.96 1.46 5.60
C ALA A 85 8.14 2.40 5.36
N LEU A 86 8.34 3.41 6.22
CA LEU A 86 9.34 4.46 6.03
C LEU A 86 10.45 4.35 7.07
N GLY A 87 11.62 3.86 6.67
CA GLY A 87 12.81 3.76 7.51
C GLY A 87 13.32 5.13 7.97
N ARG A 88 13.99 5.16 9.12
CA ARG A 88 14.61 6.37 9.69
C ARG A 88 15.67 7.00 8.78
N THR A 89 16.28 6.22 7.90
CA THR A 89 17.22 6.65 6.86
C THR A 89 16.54 7.32 5.65
N GLY A 90 15.20 7.40 5.64
CA GLY A 90 14.43 7.85 4.47
C GLY A 90 14.15 6.74 3.44
N THR A 91 14.49 5.48 3.73
CA THR A 91 14.19 4.34 2.87
C THR A 91 12.70 4.01 2.88
N CYS A 92 12.07 3.99 1.71
CA CYS A 92 10.70 3.50 1.52
C CYS A 92 10.71 2.01 1.22
N TYR A 93 10.18 1.22 2.14
CA TYR A 93 9.93 -0.20 1.96
C TYR A 93 8.54 -0.40 1.35
N VAL A 94 8.46 -0.98 0.16
CA VAL A 94 7.19 -1.31 -0.50
C VAL A 94 6.76 -2.70 -0.05
N VAL A 95 5.72 -2.76 0.77
CA VAL A 95 5.33 -3.97 1.50
C VAL A 95 4.19 -4.70 0.82
N ALA A 96 3.21 -3.97 0.31
CA ALA A 96 1.96 -4.52 -0.19
C ALA A 96 1.30 -3.57 -1.22
N THR A 97 0.22 -4.04 -1.81
CA THR A 97 -0.64 -3.25 -2.70
C THR A 97 -2.11 -3.56 -2.41
N GLY A 98 -3.01 -2.68 -2.87
CA GLY A 98 -4.44 -2.84 -2.63
C GLY A 98 -4.81 -2.59 -1.17
N LEU A 99 -5.78 -3.36 -0.67
CA LEU A 99 -6.30 -3.24 0.69
C LEU A 99 -5.28 -3.77 1.72
N CYS A 100 -5.01 -2.96 2.74
CA CYS A 100 -4.22 -3.30 3.93
C CYS A 100 -5.02 -2.93 5.19
N TYR A 101 -4.69 -3.53 6.33
CA TYR A 101 -5.43 -3.30 7.58
C TYR A 101 -4.75 -2.25 8.47
N HIS A 102 -5.09 -0.98 8.28
CA HIS A 102 -4.56 0.14 9.09
C HIS A 102 -5.52 1.28 9.40
N ALA A 103 -6.60 1.45 8.63
CA ALA A 103 -7.48 2.62 8.73
C ALA A 103 -8.92 2.30 9.19
N GLY A 104 -9.17 1.06 9.63
CA GLY A 104 -10.53 0.61 9.94
C GLY A 104 -11.45 0.68 8.72
N VAL A 105 -12.76 0.81 8.97
CA VAL A 105 -13.74 0.99 7.90
C VAL A 105 -13.68 2.43 7.41
N VAL A 106 -13.30 2.60 6.15
CA VAL A 106 -13.40 3.87 5.43
C VAL A 106 -14.62 3.77 4.53
N THR A 107 -15.70 4.47 4.88
CA THR A 107 -16.90 4.53 4.03
C THR A 107 -16.71 5.61 2.99
N ASP A 108 -16.27 5.21 1.80
CA ASP A 108 -16.43 6.01 0.59
C ASP A 108 -17.33 5.22 -0.38
N SER A 109 -18.45 5.81 -0.74
CA SER A 109 -19.44 5.24 -1.66
C SER A 109 -19.18 5.64 -3.11
N SER A 110 -18.06 6.32 -3.40
CA SER A 110 -17.70 6.88 -4.71
C SER A 110 -16.55 6.19 -5.43
#